data_AF-A0A5K0VI65-F1
#
_entry.id   AF-A0A5K0VI65-F1
#
_cell.length_a   1.000
_cell.length_b   1.000
_cell.length_c   1.000
_cell.angle_alpha   90.00
_cell.angle_beta   90.00
_cell.angle_gamma   90.00
#
_symmetry.space_group_name_H-M   'P 1'
#
loop_
_entity.id
_entity.type
_entity.pdbx_description
1 polymer ?
#
loop_
_entity_poly.entity_id
_entity_poly.type
_entity_poly.pdbx_seq_one_letter_code
_entity_poly.pdbx_strand_id
1 'polypeptide(L)' 'MWPSLIETAKRGGIDVIETYVFWNGHEPSPGN' A
#
# COMPACT_ATOMS: atom_id res chain seq x y z
N MET A 1 -12.16 2.18 1.04
CA MET A 1 -11.19 1.58 0.12
C MET A 1 -10.13 0.78 0.89
N TRP A 2 -9.03 1.37 1.37
CA TRP A 2 -8.00 0.62 2.09
C TRP A 2 -8.50 -0.13 3.34
N PRO A 3 -9.28 0.48 4.26
CA PRO A 3 -9.77 -0.23 5.45
C PRO A 3 -10.61 -1.47 5.11
N SER A 4 -11.49 -1.38 4.12
CA SER A 4 -12.34 -2.50 3.69
C SER A 4 -11.54 -3.60 3.01
N LEU A 5 -10.52 -3.25 2.20
CA LEU A 5 -9.64 -4.24 1.57
C LEU A 5 -8.79 -5.00 2.61
N ILE A 6 -8.29 -4.29 3.62
CA ILE A 6 -7.55 -4.91 4.73
C ILE A 6 -8.48 -5.83 5.55
N GLU A 7 -9.71 -5.40 5.82
CA GLU A 7 -10.70 -6.23 6.52
C GLU A 7 -11.02 -7.52 5.75
N THR A 8 -11.21 -7.43 4.42
CA THR A 8 -11.42 -8.59 3.57
C THR A 8 -10.21 -9.53 3.59
N ALA A 9 -8.99 -9.00 3.49
CA ALA A 9 -7.76 -9.80 3.54
C ALA A 9 -7.63 -10.56 4.87
N LYS A 10 -7.87 -9.87 6.00
CA LYS A 10 -7.84 -10.49 7.33
C LYS A 10 -8.90 -11.60 7.49
N ARG A 11 -10.13 -11.37 7.02
CA ARG A 11 -11.20 -12.39 7.04
C ARG A 11 -10.87 -13.58 6.15
N GLY A 12 -10.12 -13.36 5.08
CA GLY A 12 -9.63 -14.41 4.17
C GLY A 12 -8.42 -15.19 4.69
N GLY A 13 -7.91 -14.89 5.89
CA GLY A 13 -6.75 -15.58 6.47
C GLY A 13 -5.40 -15.14 5.89
N ILE A 14 -5.32 -13.93 5.33
CA ILE A 14 -4.04 -13.36 4.86
C ILE A 14 -3.32 -12.67 6.02
N ASP A 15 -2.07 -13.06 6.25
CA ASP A 15 -1.25 -12.57 7.35
C ASP A 15 -0.38 -11.35 6.99
N VAL A 16 -0.05 -11.18 5.71
CA VAL A 16 0.86 -10.11 5.23
C VAL A 16 0.31 -9.48 3.95
N ILE A 17 0.37 -8.15 3.89
CA ILE A 17 0.10 -7.38 2.67
C ILE A 17 1.42 -6.79 2.19
N GLU A 18 1.80 -7.14 0.96
CA GLU A 18 2.97 -6.59 0.28
C GLU A 18 2.52 -5.53 -0.72
N THR A 19 3.23 -4.40 -0.79
CA THR A 19 2.91 -3.32 -1.72
C THR A 19 4.16 -2.58 -2.17
N TYR A 20 4.13 -2.07 -3.40
CA TYR A 20 5.17 -1.20 -3.91
C TYR A 20 5.00 0.22 -3.40
N VAL A 21 6.13 0.93 -3.28
CA VAL A 21 6.14 2.38 -3.14
C VAL A 21 6.39 2.99 -4.51
N PHE A 22 5.47 3.84 -4.95
CA PHE A 22 5.59 4.58 -6.20
C PHE A 22 6.33 5.89 -5.93
N TRP A 23 7.65 5.86 -6.02
CA TRP A 23 8.52 6.99 -5.64
C TRP A 23 8.31 8.23 -6.51
N ASN A 24 7.90 8.07 -7.77
CA ASN A 24 7.57 9.19 -8.68
C ASN A 24 6.50 10.15 -8.14
N GLY A 25 5.59 9.69 -7.28
CA GLY A 25 4.63 10.57 -6.60
C GLY A 25 5.18 11.20 -5.31
N HIS A 26 6.14 10.54 -4.67
CA HIS A 26 6.78 11.03 -3.44
C HIS A 26 7.92 12.03 -3.74
N GLU A 27 8.61 11.87 -4.86
CA GLU A 27 9.62 12.80 -5.39
C GLU A 27 9.30 13.15 -6.86
N PRO A 28 8.44 14.16 -7.10
CA PRO A 28 8.12 14.60 -8.45
C PRO A 28 9.29 15.33 -9.15
N SER A 29 10.24 15.84 -8.38
CA SER A 29 11.45 16.54 -8.84
C SER A 29 12.61 16.26 -7.89
N PRO A 30 13.87 16.23 -8.36
CA PRO A 30 15.03 15.94 -7.50
C PRO A 30 15.07 16.83 -6.26
N GLY A 31 15.41 16.25 -5.11
CA GLY A 31 15.71 16.99 -3.89
C GLY A 31 16.89 17.98 -4.07
N ASN A 32 16.85 19.07 -3.31
CA ASN A 32 17.91 20.10 -3.28
C ASN A 32 19.18 19.62 -2.57
#